data_AF-A0AAQ4D7M0-F1
#
_entry.id   AF-A0AAQ4D7M0-F1
#
_cell.length_a   1.000
_cell.length_b   1.000
_cell.length_c   1.000
_cell.angle_alpha   90.00
_cell.angle_beta   90.00
_cell.angle_gamma   90.00
#
_symmetry.space_group_name_H-M   'P 1'
#
loop_
_entity.id
_entity.type
_entity.pdbx_description
1 polymer ?
#
loop_
_entity_poly.entity_id
_entity_poly.type
_entity_poly.pdbx_seq_one_letter_code
_entity_poly.pdbx_strand_id
1 'polypeptide(L)'
;MSSSSTVSGDLLKNIERKGLTHVCASVSFIVIFILVGLPVWWKTTTVYRVTLPYDEIEALSSKTATHLINVEVVLADKKVPTEKELLRHLEETSRQDGRDTAQVNFVYAWALRKAHENETALITKRISDVDEVLHKTGHFSSRNWLYVVVHPEESSDAVATAGLHQIVYVKANNDAAVLCKNMMDAIRQFAVRENTLKRLHISQKVSERAKLDKERMRPLSAATEFDVTFTLVVPEPQTLDVTWRIQDAVEVYMKPFLDKISMVAKVHVKSQVLFFTPLKLTRRLDPKKGAYIATADQLSLIINPIEGSRGFQASIRPVLNFVVFVVPQNHHPLYIYDEQGEQLETNSFLVPKWGGVLFYNVAKFPEPGDTLPQPVEIDMHSVFEVFLAQFSLLVGLSDKNYERAVIQPVPSHFVSRHCSFPSLSARHNIVLIYHKFREEAFWYRVVIAG
;
A
#
# COMPACT_ATOMS: atom_id res chain seq x y z
N MET A 1 101.09 28.35 -12.14
CA MET A 1 100.16 27.68 -11.20
C MET A 1 99.10 28.69 -10.76
N SER A 2 97.93 28.79 -11.42
CA SER A 2 96.74 29.49 -10.85
C SER A 2 95.42 29.31 -11.65
N SER A 3 95.15 28.15 -12.25
CA SER A 3 93.94 27.97 -13.09
C SER A 3 92.98 26.84 -12.66
N SER A 4 93.24 26.11 -11.57
CA SER A 4 92.36 25.00 -11.14
C SER A 4 91.38 25.32 -9.99
N SER A 5 91.52 26.45 -9.30
CA SER A 5 90.67 26.80 -8.15
C SER A 5 89.34 27.47 -8.52
N THR A 6 89.26 28.11 -9.69
CA THR A 6 88.05 28.82 -10.16
C THR A 6 86.95 27.88 -10.66
N VAL A 7 87.31 26.77 -11.30
CA VAL A 7 86.34 25.83 -11.90
C VAL A 7 85.57 25.04 -10.84
N SER A 8 86.20 24.73 -9.70
CA SER A 8 85.56 23.98 -8.60
C SER A 8 84.53 24.84 -7.84
N GLY A 9 84.78 26.15 -7.70
CA GLY A 9 83.87 27.10 -7.06
C GLY A 9 82.58 27.35 -7.87
N ASP A 10 82.69 27.44 -9.20
CA ASP A 10 81.52 27.63 -10.07
C ASP A 10 80.64 26.38 -10.16
N LEU A 11 81.21 25.17 -10.06
CA LEU A 11 80.45 23.92 -10.06
C LEU A 11 79.63 23.77 -8.77
N LEU A 12 80.24 24.04 -7.61
CA LEU A 12 79.57 24.03 -6.30
C LEU A 12 78.46 25.09 -6.23
N LYS A 13 78.73 26.30 -6.72
CA LYS A 13 77.75 27.40 -6.75
C LYS A 13 76.56 27.11 -7.67
N ASN A 14 76.76 26.32 -8.73
CA ASN A 14 75.69 25.87 -9.62
C ASN A 14 74.88 24.71 -9.03
N ILE A 15 75.50 23.82 -8.23
CA ILE A 15 74.79 22.76 -7.51
C ILE A 15 73.93 23.35 -6.39
N GLU A 16 74.45 24.31 -5.61
CA GLU A 16 73.67 25.05 -4.61
C GLU A 16 72.52 25.83 -5.23
N ARG A 17 72.75 26.51 -6.38
CA ARG A 17 71.68 27.21 -7.11
C ARG A 17 70.61 26.24 -7.60
N LYS A 18 70.98 25.07 -8.13
CA LYS A 18 70.02 24.04 -8.55
C LYS A 18 69.20 23.52 -7.37
N GLY A 19 69.85 23.20 -6.24
CA GLY A 19 69.17 22.79 -5.01
C GLY A 19 68.19 23.85 -4.51
N LEU A 20 68.61 25.13 -4.49
CA LEU A 20 67.77 26.25 -4.08
C LEU A 20 66.58 26.44 -5.03
N THR A 21 66.75 26.28 -6.34
CA THR A 21 65.64 26.36 -7.30
C THR A 21 64.61 25.24 -7.12
N HIS A 22 65.05 24.00 -6.80
CA HIS A 22 64.13 22.90 -6.50
C HIS A 22 63.35 23.13 -5.19
N VAL A 23 64.00 23.70 -4.18
CA VAL A 23 63.33 24.06 -2.92
C VAL A 23 62.33 25.19 -3.15
N CYS A 24 62.71 26.26 -3.87
CA CYS A 24 61.80 27.36 -4.20
C CYS A 24 60.61 26.90 -5.05
N ALA A 25 60.82 25.99 -6.01
CA ALA A 25 59.75 25.41 -6.81
C ALA A 25 58.78 24.57 -5.95
N SER A 26 59.31 23.78 -5.01
CA SER A 26 58.49 22.96 -4.10
C SER A 26 57.66 23.83 -3.16
N VAL A 27 58.24 24.89 -2.59
CA VAL A 27 57.52 25.86 -1.75
C VAL A 27 56.43 26.57 -2.56
N SER A 28 56.72 26.97 -3.80
CA SER A 28 55.75 27.61 -4.68
C SER A 28 54.56 26.70 -4.98
N PHE A 29 54.80 25.41 -5.22
CA PHE A 29 53.74 24.42 -5.42
C PHE A 29 52.86 24.25 -4.18
N ILE A 30 53.46 24.16 -2.98
CA ILE A 30 52.73 24.07 -1.71
C ILE A 30 51.87 25.31 -1.48
N VAL A 31 52.40 26.50 -1.76
CA VAL A 31 51.67 27.76 -1.61
C VAL A 31 50.48 27.82 -2.56
N ILE A 32 50.65 27.42 -3.83
CA ILE A 32 49.55 27.34 -4.80
C ILE A 32 48.50 26.32 -4.36
N PHE A 33 48.93 25.16 -3.87
CA PHE A 33 48.02 24.13 -3.37
C PHE A 33 47.18 24.63 -2.17
N ILE A 34 47.78 25.38 -1.25
CA ILE A 34 47.07 25.92 -0.08
C ILE A 34 46.16 27.09 -0.46
N LEU A 35 46.63 28.02 -1.29
CA LEU A 35 45.88 29.24 -1.63
C LEU A 35 44.80 29.02 -2.69
N VAL A 36 44.99 28.05 -3.59
CA VAL A 36 44.07 27.79 -4.71
C VAL A 36 43.48 26.39 -4.61
N GLY A 37 44.31 25.38 -4.40
CA GLY A 37 43.88 23.99 -4.32
C GLY A 37 42.85 23.74 -3.22
N LEU A 38 43.16 24.15 -1.97
CA LEU A 38 42.25 23.97 -0.83
C LEU A 38 40.92 24.74 -1.00
N PRO A 39 40.88 26.02 -1.37
CA PRO A 39 39.60 26.72 -1.58
C PRO A 39 38.76 26.17 -2.73
N VAL A 40 39.40 25.78 -3.84
CA VAL A 40 38.70 25.14 -4.98
C VAL A 40 38.19 23.77 -4.57
N TRP A 41 39.00 22.96 -3.90
CA TRP A 41 38.59 21.67 -3.37
C TRP A 41 37.43 21.81 -2.40
N TRP A 42 37.50 22.75 -1.45
CA TRP A 42 36.40 23.02 -0.51
C TRP A 42 35.13 23.43 -1.26
N LYS A 43 35.20 24.40 -2.17
CA LYS A 43 34.05 24.88 -2.93
C LYS A 43 33.43 23.81 -3.86
N THR A 44 34.23 22.89 -4.38
CA THR A 44 33.77 21.81 -5.26
C THR A 44 33.30 20.58 -4.50
N THR A 45 33.76 20.38 -3.25
CA THR A 45 33.31 19.29 -2.38
C THR A 45 32.22 19.68 -1.40
N THR A 46 31.94 20.97 -1.20
CA THR A 46 30.77 21.43 -0.45
C THR A 46 29.50 20.99 -1.16
N VAL A 47 28.84 19.99 -0.60
CA VAL A 47 27.50 19.57 -1.02
C VAL A 47 26.55 20.75 -0.80
N TYR A 48 25.91 21.23 -1.85
CA TYR A 48 24.84 22.22 -1.74
C TYR A 48 23.74 21.67 -0.81
N ARG A 49 23.52 22.33 0.32
CA ARG A 49 22.45 22.01 1.26
C ARG A 49 21.47 23.17 1.26
N VAL A 50 20.25 22.91 0.83
CA VAL A 50 19.14 23.85 1.03
C VAL A 50 18.89 23.91 2.54
N THR A 51 18.80 25.12 3.09
CA THR A 51 18.37 25.31 4.48
C THR A 51 16.94 24.81 4.60
N LEU A 52 16.73 23.76 5.39
CA LEU A 52 15.39 23.25 5.64
C LEU A 52 14.62 24.29 6.49
N PRO A 53 13.41 24.71 6.10
CA PRO A 53 12.66 25.75 6.82
C PRO A 53 12.04 25.17 8.09
N TYR A 54 12.84 25.07 9.16
CA TYR A 54 12.42 24.47 10.43
C TYR A 54 11.22 25.19 11.06
N ASP A 55 11.19 26.53 11.00
CA ASP A 55 10.11 27.33 11.56
C ASP A 55 8.77 27.07 10.86
N GLU A 56 8.78 26.92 9.53
CA GLU A 56 7.58 26.56 8.76
C GLU A 56 7.12 25.13 9.08
N ILE A 57 8.05 24.19 9.21
CA ILE A 57 7.75 22.79 9.59
C ILE A 57 7.15 22.74 11.01
N GLU A 58 7.66 23.55 11.93
CA GLU A 58 7.13 23.66 13.29
C GLU A 58 5.74 24.32 13.30
N ALA A 59 5.52 25.37 12.51
CA ALA A 59 4.22 26.00 12.33
C ALA A 59 3.18 25.06 11.69
N LEU A 60 3.59 24.07 10.89
CA LEU A 60 2.69 23.03 10.39
C LEU A 60 2.29 22.03 11.47
N SER A 61 3.16 21.78 12.46
CA SER A 61 2.88 20.84 13.54
C SER A 61 1.80 21.32 14.52
N SER A 62 1.56 22.65 14.58
CA SER A 62 0.54 23.28 15.40
C SER A 62 -0.80 23.49 14.68
N LYS A 63 -0.88 23.24 13.36
CA LYS A 63 -2.13 23.33 12.61
C LYS A 63 -2.98 22.10 12.84
N THR A 64 -4.26 22.33 13.16
CA THR A 64 -5.27 21.28 13.26
C THR A 64 -6.05 21.17 11.96
N ALA A 65 -6.20 19.95 11.43
CA ALA A 65 -7.07 19.69 10.29
C ALA A 65 -8.53 19.61 10.78
N THR A 66 -9.45 20.36 10.18
CA THR A 66 -10.88 20.29 10.51
C THR A 66 -11.65 19.72 9.32
N HIS A 67 -12.35 18.61 9.54
CA HIS A 67 -13.21 17.98 8.54
C HIS A 67 -14.67 18.30 8.83
N LEU A 68 -15.33 18.96 7.87
CA LEU A 68 -16.77 19.21 7.91
C LEU A 68 -17.52 18.06 7.22
N ILE A 69 -18.45 17.44 7.92
CA ILE A 69 -19.23 16.30 7.44
C ILE A 69 -20.71 16.67 7.52
N ASN A 70 -21.38 16.75 6.37
CA ASN A 70 -22.82 17.00 6.33
C ASN A 70 -23.56 15.66 6.50
N VAL A 71 -24.42 15.58 7.51
CA VAL A 71 -25.19 14.39 7.82
C VAL A 71 -26.68 14.74 7.77
N GLU A 72 -27.42 14.02 6.94
CA GLU A 72 -28.87 14.13 6.85
C GLU A 72 -29.51 12.89 7.48
N VAL A 73 -30.31 13.12 8.52
CA VAL A 73 -31.03 12.09 9.24
C VAL A 73 -32.44 12.00 8.70
N VAL A 74 -32.82 10.81 8.23
CA VAL A 74 -34.15 10.52 7.67
C VAL A 74 -34.91 9.63 8.64
N LEU A 75 -35.97 10.18 9.21
CA LEU A 75 -36.82 9.48 10.17
C LEU A 75 -37.95 8.74 9.44
N ALA A 76 -37.88 7.40 9.39
CA ALA A 76 -38.93 6.58 8.79
C ALA A 76 -39.94 6.06 9.82
N ASP A 77 -39.58 6.01 11.10
CA ASP A 77 -40.48 5.59 12.19
C ASP A 77 -41.19 6.81 12.82
N LYS A 78 -42.47 6.62 13.16
CA LYS A 78 -43.32 7.62 13.86
C LYS A 78 -43.08 7.63 15.37
N LYS A 79 -42.41 6.61 15.91
CA LYS A 79 -42.09 6.49 17.35
C LYS A 79 -40.88 7.31 17.81
N VAL A 80 -40.27 8.07 16.90
CA VAL A 80 -39.04 8.83 17.19
C VAL A 80 -39.35 10.08 18.03
N PRO A 81 -38.49 10.43 19.01
CA PRO A 81 -38.59 11.67 19.79
C PRO A 81 -38.59 12.95 18.93
N THR A 82 -39.11 14.05 19.50
CA THR A 82 -39.27 15.36 18.84
C THR A 82 -37.98 15.84 18.15
N GLU A 83 -38.10 16.32 16.90
CA GLU A 83 -37.00 16.76 16.04
C GLU A 83 -35.98 17.68 16.74
N LYS A 84 -36.46 18.65 17.54
CA LYS A 84 -35.61 19.59 18.28
C LYS A 84 -34.78 18.93 19.38
N GLU A 85 -35.35 17.93 20.06
CA GLU A 85 -34.66 17.24 21.14
C GLU A 85 -33.61 16.28 20.59
N LEU A 86 -33.90 15.65 19.45
CA LEU A 86 -32.94 14.82 18.74
C LEU A 86 -31.73 15.64 18.27
N LEU A 87 -31.97 16.80 17.65
CA LEU A 87 -30.88 17.69 17.20
C LEU A 87 -30.00 18.15 18.36
N ARG A 88 -30.59 18.56 19.48
CA ARG A 88 -29.84 18.97 20.68
C ARG A 88 -28.94 17.85 21.19
N HIS A 89 -29.47 16.63 21.33
CA HIS A 89 -28.70 15.48 21.77
C HIS A 89 -27.62 15.04 20.77
N LEU A 90 -27.87 15.15 19.45
CA LEU A 90 -26.86 14.86 18.43
C LEU A 90 -25.70 15.85 18.51
N GLU A 91 -25.99 17.15 18.65
CA GLU A 91 -24.96 18.17 18.82
C GLU A 91 -24.12 17.94 20.08
N GLU A 92 -24.75 17.61 21.21
CA GLU A 92 -24.06 17.31 22.47
C GLU A 92 -23.17 16.06 22.35
N THR A 93 -23.70 14.96 21.81
CA THR A 93 -22.97 13.69 21.64
C THR A 93 -21.81 13.85 20.66
N SER A 94 -21.97 14.67 19.61
CA SER A 94 -20.91 14.95 18.65
C SER A 94 -19.72 15.69 19.27
N ARG A 95 -19.95 16.56 20.27
CA ARG A 95 -18.91 17.37 20.93
C ARG A 95 -18.15 16.62 22.03
N GLN A 96 -18.77 15.63 22.68
CA GLN A 96 -18.20 15.01 23.89
C GLN A 96 -16.93 14.17 23.62
N ASP A 97 -16.81 13.52 22.47
CA ASP A 97 -15.66 12.63 22.15
C ASP A 97 -14.55 13.28 21.31
N GLY A 98 -14.67 14.56 20.95
CA GLY A 98 -13.66 15.28 20.16
C GLY A 98 -12.38 15.64 20.93
N ARG A 99 -12.25 15.27 22.21
CA ARG A 99 -11.21 15.81 23.10
C ARG A 99 -9.85 15.11 23.05
N ASP A 100 -9.69 14.00 22.33
CA ASP A 100 -8.53 13.11 22.58
C ASP A 100 -7.49 12.94 21.47
N THR A 101 -7.49 13.76 20.41
CA THR A 101 -6.36 13.76 19.45
C THR A 101 -6.06 15.16 18.91
N ALA A 102 -4.94 15.73 19.34
CA ALA A 102 -4.56 17.14 19.19
C ALA A 102 -4.31 17.67 17.75
N GLN A 103 -4.62 16.91 16.69
CA GLN A 103 -4.27 17.28 15.31
C GLN A 103 -5.43 17.19 14.29
N VAL A 104 -6.54 16.51 14.60
CA VAL A 104 -7.70 16.40 13.70
C VAL A 104 -9.00 16.59 14.45
N ASN A 105 -9.84 17.50 13.95
CA ASN A 105 -11.18 17.75 14.46
C ASN A 105 -12.24 17.36 13.42
N PHE A 106 -13.34 16.76 13.88
CA PHE A 106 -14.47 16.38 13.04
C PHE A 106 -15.68 17.22 13.46
N VAL A 107 -16.24 17.96 12.51
CA VAL A 107 -17.41 18.81 12.73
C VAL A 107 -18.55 18.27 11.90
N TYR A 108 -19.64 17.90 12.58
CA TYR A 108 -20.83 17.34 11.96
C TYR A 108 -21.88 18.43 11.80
N ALA A 109 -22.32 18.67 10.56
CA ALA A 109 -23.43 19.54 10.23
C ALA A 109 -24.69 18.68 10.03
N TRP A 110 -25.70 18.89 10.88
CA TRP A 110 -26.89 18.03 10.93
C TRP A 110 -28.06 18.65 10.18
N ALA A 111 -28.70 17.86 9.32
CA ALA A 111 -30.02 18.13 8.78
C ALA A 111 -30.97 16.99 9.19
N LEU A 112 -32.21 17.32 9.52
CA LEU A 112 -33.20 16.34 9.93
C LEU A 112 -34.42 16.45 9.01
N ARG A 113 -34.86 15.30 8.47
CA ARG A 113 -36.09 15.21 7.69
C ARG A 113 -36.90 13.98 8.05
N LYS A 114 -38.20 14.05 7.80
CA LYS A 114 -39.09 12.89 7.83
C LYS A 114 -39.05 12.18 6.48
N ALA A 115 -39.16 10.85 6.50
CA ALA A 115 -39.30 10.06 5.29
C ALA A 115 -40.64 10.39 4.61
N HIS A 116 -40.62 10.44 3.28
CA HIS A 116 -41.84 10.54 2.48
C HIS A 116 -42.60 9.20 2.52
N GLU A 117 -43.91 9.22 2.25
CA GLU A 117 -44.76 8.02 2.36
C GLU A 117 -44.30 6.85 1.46
N ASN A 118 -43.76 7.18 0.29
CA ASN A 118 -43.14 6.23 -0.64
C ASN A 118 -41.84 5.60 -0.09
N GLU A 119 -41.02 6.38 0.62
CA GLU A 119 -39.79 5.93 1.27
C GLU A 119 -40.10 5.07 2.49
N THR A 120 -41.08 5.45 3.31
CA THR A 120 -41.49 4.68 4.49
C THR A 120 -41.93 3.27 4.12
N ALA A 121 -42.71 3.12 3.04
CA ALA A 121 -43.16 1.81 2.54
C ALA A 121 -42.01 0.92 2.01
N LEU A 122 -40.92 1.54 1.53
CA LEU A 122 -39.73 0.82 1.11
C LEU A 122 -38.88 0.40 2.31
N ILE A 123 -38.70 1.28 3.30
CA ILE A 123 -37.85 1.05 4.48
C ILE A 123 -38.39 -0.07 5.40
N THR A 124 -39.66 -0.44 5.27
CA THR A 124 -40.24 -1.63 5.93
C THR A 124 -39.77 -2.96 5.31
N LYS A 125 -39.18 -2.95 4.10
CA LYS A 125 -38.65 -4.14 3.43
C LYS A 125 -37.21 -4.45 3.88
N ARG A 126 -36.60 -5.53 3.34
CA ARG A 126 -35.20 -5.89 3.60
C ARG A 126 -34.25 -4.79 3.15
N ILE A 127 -33.31 -4.43 4.02
CA ILE A 127 -32.35 -3.31 3.83
C ILE A 127 -31.54 -3.42 2.53
N SER A 128 -31.18 -4.64 2.09
CA SER A 128 -30.39 -4.86 0.86
C SER A 128 -31.08 -4.35 -0.41
N ASP A 129 -32.39 -4.54 -0.51
CA ASP A 129 -33.18 -4.22 -1.70
C ASP A 129 -33.59 -2.73 -1.68
N VAL A 130 -33.61 -2.14 -0.48
CA VAL A 130 -33.96 -0.75 -0.24
C VAL A 130 -32.83 0.19 -0.65
N ASP A 131 -31.58 -0.20 -0.40
CA ASP A 131 -30.42 0.67 -0.64
C ASP A 131 -30.24 1.07 -2.11
N GLU A 132 -30.41 0.12 -3.03
CA GLU A 132 -30.30 0.40 -4.47
C GLU A 132 -31.46 1.28 -4.97
N VAL A 133 -32.66 1.07 -4.43
CA VAL A 133 -33.86 1.84 -4.81
C VAL A 133 -33.78 3.26 -4.27
N LEU A 134 -33.38 3.43 -3.00
CA LEU A 134 -33.23 4.75 -2.38
C LEU A 134 -32.13 5.56 -3.07
N HIS A 135 -30.98 4.96 -3.41
CA HIS A 135 -29.94 5.71 -4.11
C HIS A 135 -30.39 6.24 -5.49
N LYS A 136 -31.27 5.51 -6.19
CA LYS A 136 -31.87 5.93 -7.46
C LYS A 136 -32.93 7.03 -7.28
N THR A 137 -33.51 7.17 -6.09
CA THR A 137 -34.36 8.33 -5.79
C THR A 137 -33.47 9.55 -5.61
N GLY A 138 -33.74 10.61 -6.37
CA GLY A 138 -32.88 11.82 -6.41
C GLY A 138 -32.64 12.50 -5.05
N HIS A 139 -33.40 12.13 -4.02
CA HIS A 139 -33.25 12.60 -2.64
C HIS A 139 -32.03 12.02 -1.90
N PHE A 140 -31.47 10.88 -2.33
CA PHE A 140 -30.29 10.26 -1.71
C PHE A 140 -29.05 10.26 -2.63
N SER A 141 -29.11 10.97 -3.75
CA SER A 141 -28.04 10.95 -4.76
C SER A 141 -26.97 12.04 -4.56
N SER A 142 -27.14 12.95 -3.59
CA SER A 142 -26.16 14.02 -3.36
C SER A 142 -24.87 13.47 -2.76
N ARG A 143 -23.73 13.70 -3.42
CA ARG A 143 -22.40 13.15 -3.04
C ARG A 143 -21.76 13.77 -1.80
N ASN A 144 -22.28 14.91 -1.34
CA ASN A 144 -21.72 15.70 -0.23
C ASN A 144 -22.43 15.46 1.11
N TRP A 145 -23.39 14.55 1.14
CA TRP A 145 -24.23 14.27 2.30
C TRP A 145 -24.14 12.80 2.68
N LEU A 146 -23.90 12.54 3.96
CA LEU A 146 -24.06 11.22 4.55
C LEU A 146 -25.50 11.07 5.02
N TYR A 147 -26.20 10.04 4.55
CA TYR A 147 -27.58 9.82 4.96
C TYR A 147 -27.64 8.79 6.08
N VAL A 148 -28.43 9.08 7.11
CA VAL A 148 -28.70 8.16 8.22
C VAL A 148 -30.19 7.88 8.24
N VAL A 149 -30.57 6.66 7.89
CA VAL A 149 -31.98 6.24 7.83
C VAL A 149 -32.32 5.50 9.11
N VAL A 150 -33.25 6.06 9.88
CA VAL A 150 -33.76 5.41 11.09
C VAL A 150 -34.94 4.52 10.69
N HIS A 151 -34.75 3.21 10.75
CA HIS A 151 -35.75 2.23 10.35
C HIS A 151 -36.49 1.62 11.55
N PRO A 152 -37.73 1.14 11.36
CA PRO A 152 -38.49 0.48 12.42
C PRO A 152 -37.79 -0.78 12.96
N GLU A 153 -38.07 -1.14 14.21
CA GLU A 153 -37.42 -2.28 14.90
C GLU A 153 -37.56 -3.64 14.20
N GLU A 154 -38.56 -3.79 13.32
CA GLU A 154 -38.95 -5.06 12.69
C GLU A 154 -38.12 -5.43 11.45
N SER A 155 -37.30 -4.52 10.91
CA SER A 155 -36.60 -4.76 9.63
C SER A 155 -35.15 -5.26 9.76
N SER A 156 -34.54 -5.23 10.95
CA SER A 156 -33.20 -5.82 11.19
C SER A 156 -32.90 -6.04 12.68
N ASP A 157 -32.18 -7.13 12.98
CA ASP A 157 -31.66 -7.44 14.31
C ASP A 157 -30.40 -6.63 14.67
N ALA A 158 -29.69 -6.10 13.67
CA ALA A 158 -28.48 -5.32 13.91
C ALA A 158 -28.80 -3.87 14.29
N VAL A 159 -28.08 -3.34 15.29
CA VAL A 159 -28.24 -1.95 15.79
C VAL A 159 -27.96 -0.90 14.70
N ALA A 160 -26.97 -1.17 13.85
CA ALA A 160 -26.66 -0.36 12.69
C ALA A 160 -26.11 -1.23 11.55
N THR A 161 -26.44 -0.88 10.31
CA THR A 161 -25.98 -1.54 9.09
C THR A 161 -25.54 -0.50 8.07
N ALA A 162 -24.35 -0.66 7.50
CA ALA A 162 -23.89 0.18 6.40
C ALA A 162 -24.50 -0.30 5.07
N GLY A 163 -25.07 0.63 4.30
CA GLY A 163 -25.52 0.38 2.93
C GLY A 163 -24.36 0.24 1.95
N LEU A 164 -24.69 -0.07 0.70
CA LEU A 164 -23.74 -0.08 -0.42
C LEU A 164 -23.41 1.35 -0.87
N HIS A 165 -24.31 2.30 -0.65
CA HIS A 165 -24.17 3.72 -0.94
C HIS A 165 -23.82 4.53 0.32
N GLN A 166 -23.77 5.86 0.24
CA GLN A 166 -23.49 6.78 1.37
C GLN A 166 -24.64 6.83 2.40
N ILE A 167 -25.23 5.68 2.72
CA ILE A 167 -26.41 5.51 3.58
C ILE A 167 -26.07 4.57 4.73
N VAL A 168 -26.38 4.98 5.95
CA VAL A 168 -26.24 4.19 7.17
C VAL A 168 -27.63 3.95 7.75
N TYR A 169 -27.99 2.69 7.95
CA TYR A 169 -29.27 2.29 8.54
C TYR A 169 -29.09 2.08 10.04
N VAL A 170 -29.94 2.71 10.85
CA VAL A 170 -29.91 2.62 12.31
C VAL A 170 -31.29 2.20 12.81
N LYS A 171 -31.30 1.25 13.76
CA LYS A 171 -32.53 0.77 14.38
C LYS A 171 -33.15 1.87 15.25
N ALA A 172 -34.46 2.12 15.07
CA ALA A 172 -35.21 3.04 15.91
C ALA A 172 -35.17 2.64 17.39
N ASN A 173 -35.11 3.63 18.27
CA ASN A 173 -35.18 3.45 19.72
C ASN A 173 -36.04 4.58 20.32
N ASN A 174 -36.81 4.26 21.35
CA ASN A 174 -37.67 5.21 22.05
C ASN A 174 -36.85 6.23 22.87
N ASP A 175 -35.65 5.86 23.32
CA ASP A 175 -34.73 6.75 24.02
C ASP A 175 -33.87 7.55 23.02
N ALA A 176 -34.06 8.88 23.03
CA ALA A 176 -33.32 9.82 22.19
C ALA A 176 -31.81 9.74 22.41
N ALA A 177 -31.35 9.59 23.66
CA ALA A 177 -29.92 9.58 23.98
C ALA A 177 -29.25 8.31 23.44
N VAL A 178 -29.91 7.16 23.58
CA VAL A 178 -29.40 5.88 23.06
C VAL A 178 -29.41 5.87 21.54
N LEU A 179 -30.47 6.40 20.91
CA LEU A 179 -30.54 6.53 19.45
C LEU A 179 -29.41 7.41 18.91
N CYS A 180 -29.21 8.60 19.49
CA CYS A 180 -28.12 9.51 19.10
C CYS A 180 -26.74 8.87 19.27
N LYS A 181 -26.52 8.13 20.35
CA LYS A 181 -25.28 7.39 20.57
C LYS A 181 -25.06 6.31 19.51
N ASN A 182 -26.07 5.48 19.24
CA ASN A 182 -26.00 4.44 18.22
C ASN A 182 -25.74 5.02 16.83
N MET A 183 -26.37 6.16 16.49
CA MET A 183 -26.13 6.88 15.24
C MET A 183 -24.68 7.38 15.16
N MET A 184 -24.18 8.03 16.22
CA MET A 184 -22.80 8.52 16.26
C MET A 184 -21.78 7.39 16.17
N ASP A 185 -21.98 6.29 16.89
CA ASP A 185 -21.11 5.12 16.84
C ASP A 185 -21.11 4.52 15.43
N ALA A 186 -22.28 4.41 14.78
CA ALA A 186 -22.40 3.92 13.41
C ALA A 186 -21.71 4.84 12.39
N ILE A 187 -21.90 6.15 12.49
CA ILE A 187 -21.24 7.14 11.61
C ILE A 187 -19.72 7.06 11.77
N ARG A 188 -19.23 7.02 13.01
CA ARG A 188 -17.80 6.99 13.33
C ARG A 188 -17.14 5.69 12.89
N GLN A 189 -17.82 4.56 13.05
CA GLN A 189 -17.26 3.24 12.75
C GLN A 189 -17.37 2.88 11.27
N PHE A 190 -18.53 3.13 10.64
CA PHE A 190 -18.80 2.64 9.28
C PHE A 190 -18.53 3.69 8.21
N ALA A 191 -19.02 4.92 8.39
CA ALA A 191 -18.98 5.96 7.36
C ALA A 191 -17.66 6.75 7.37
N VAL A 192 -17.39 7.47 8.46
CA VAL A 192 -16.26 8.41 8.57
C VAL A 192 -14.95 7.69 8.91
N ARG A 193 -15.03 6.61 9.70
CA ARG A 193 -13.86 5.87 10.20
C ARG A 193 -12.86 6.78 10.90
N GLU A 194 -13.34 7.58 11.87
CA GLU A 194 -12.54 8.60 12.57
C GLU A 194 -11.21 8.03 13.10
N ASN A 195 -11.23 6.82 13.67
CA ASN A 195 -10.03 6.17 14.19
C ASN A 195 -8.95 5.92 13.12
N THR A 196 -9.36 5.62 11.88
CA THR A 196 -8.45 5.46 10.75
C THR A 196 -7.88 6.82 10.34
N LEU A 197 -8.73 7.85 10.20
CA LEU A 197 -8.30 9.20 9.81
C LEU A 197 -7.40 9.86 10.86
N LYS A 198 -7.71 9.69 12.15
CA LYS A 198 -6.87 10.12 13.28
C LYS A 198 -5.51 9.44 13.21
N ARG A 199 -5.46 8.13 12.94
CA ARG A 199 -4.19 7.38 12.79
C ARG A 199 -3.32 7.86 11.63
N LEU A 200 -3.94 8.31 10.54
CA LEU A 200 -3.22 8.86 9.38
C LEU A 200 -2.56 10.21 9.69
N HIS A 201 -3.17 11.03 10.55
CA HIS A 201 -2.68 12.38 10.85
C HIS A 201 -1.69 12.45 12.02
N ILE A 202 -1.60 11.44 12.89
CA ILE A 202 -0.63 11.46 14.01
C ILE A 202 0.80 11.54 13.49
N SER A 203 1.42 12.71 13.66
CA SER A 203 2.83 12.99 13.35
C SER A 203 3.78 11.96 13.98
N GLN A 204 4.85 11.61 13.26
CA GLN A 204 5.87 10.63 13.69
C GLN A 204 6.47 10.95 15.08
N LYS A 205 6.45 12.22 15.52
CA LYS A 205 7.02 12.67 16.80
C LYS A 205 6.46 11.99 18.06
N VAL A 206 5.23 11.46 18.04
CA VAL A 206 4.61 10.82 19.22
C VAL A 206 4.80 9.30 19.25
N SER A 207 5.17 8.67 18.13
CA SER A 207 5.16 7.21 17.97
C SER A 207 6.56 6.58 17.93
N GLU A 208 7.62 7.29 18.30
CA GLU A 208 9.00 6.75 18.29
C GLU A 208 9.25 5.63 19.33
N ARG A 209 8.29 5.32 20.22
CA ARG A 209 8.46 4.29 21.27
C ARG A 209 7.43 3.16 21.30
N ALA A 210 6.31 3.26 20.57
CA ALA A 210 5.37 2.16 20.45
C ALA A 210 5.72 1.35 19.19
N LYS A 211 5.75 0.01 19.28
CA LYS A 211 5.97 -0.93 18.16
C LYS A 211 5.44 -0.34 16.85
N LEU A 212 6.32 -0.21 15.85
CA LEU A 212 5.96 0.20 14.50
C LEU A 212 4.68 -0.55 14.08
N ASP A 213 3.56 0.16 14.06
CA ASP A 213 2.28 -0.42 13.72
C ASP A 213 2.39 -0.89 12.27
N LYS A 214 2.48 -2.22 12.10
CA LYS A 214 2.66 -2.90 10.82
C LYS A 214 1.68 -2.35 9.77
N GLU A 215 0.47 -1.98 10.17
CA GLU A 215 -0.59 -1.39 9.35
C GLU A 215 -0.26 0.01 8.80
N ARG A 216 0.55 0.83 9.48
CA ARG A 216 0.87 2.22 9.06
C ARG A 216 1.94 2.31 7.97
N MET A 217 2.77 1.28 7.86
CA MET A 217 3.87 1.25 6.89
C MET A 217 3.43 0.71 5.52
N ARG A 218 2.24 0.09 5.43
CA ARG A 218 1.71 -0.54 4.21
C ARG A 218 1.19 0.45 3.17
N PRO A 219 0.41 1.49 3.54
CA PRO A 219 -0.24 2.32 2.55
C PRO A 219 0.76 3.07 1.69
N LEU A 220 0.45 3.19 0.41
CA LEU A 220 1.17 4.06 -0.50
C LEU A 220 1.09 5.50 0.00
N SER A 221 2.16 6.28 -0.21
CA SER A 221 2.08 7.71 0.03
C SER A 221 0.96 8.33 -0.81
N ALA A 222 0.21 9.26 -0.23
CA ALA A 222 -0.92 9.91 -0.90
C ALA A 222 -0.47 10.52 -2.23
N ALA A 223 -0.96 9.96 -3.34
CA ALA A 223 -0.67 10.40 -4.69
C ALA A 223 -1.97 10.46 -5.48
N THR A 224 -2.13 11.53 -6.26
CA THR A 224 -3.30 11.75 -7.13
C THR A 224 -3.26 10.88 -8.38
N GLU A 225 -2.08 10.34 -8.73
CA GLU A 225 -1.89 9.42 -9.85
C GLU A 225 -0.91 8.32 -9.42
N PHE A 226 -1.25 7.05 -9.65
CA PHE A 226 -0.36 5.92 -9.39
C PHE A 226 -0.51 4.81 -10.44
N ASP A 227 0.56 4.02 -10.61
CA ASP A 227 0.58 2.91 -11.55
C ASP A 227 0.37 1.58 -10.79
N VAL A 228 -0.36 0.65 -11.40
CA VAL A 228 -0.51 -0.73 -10.91
C VAL A 228 0.03 -1.66 -11.98
N THR A 229 1.10 -2.39 -11.66
CA THR A 229 1.79 -3.24 -12.62
C THR A 229 1.62 -4.70 -12.23
N PHE A 230 1.04 -5.49 -13.14
CA PHE A 230 1.00 -6.94 -13.03
C PHE A 230 2.18 -7.55 -13.77
N THR A 231 2.94 -8.40 -13.10
CA THR A 231 4.11 -9.07 -13.68
C THR A 231 3.96 -10.57 -13.56
N LEU A 232 3.99 -11.28 -14.69
CA LEU A 232 4.13 -12.73 -14.71
C LEU A 232 5.61 -13.08 -14.87
N VAL A 233 6.17 -13.82 -13.92
CA VAL A 233 7.56 -14.30 -13.99
C VAL A 233 7.55 -15.78 -14.36
N VAL A 234 8.19 -16.09 -15.49
CA VAL A 234 8.37 -17.45 -16.03
C VAL A 234 9.87 -17.76 -16.06
N PRO A 235 10.41 -18.47 -15.04
CA PRO A 235 11.83 -18.77 -14.99
C PRO A 235 12.32 -19.70 -16.10
N GLU A 236 11.47 -20.65 -16.52
CA GLU A 236 11.82 -21.74 -17.45
C GLU A 236 10.85 -21.80 -18.64
N PRO A 237 10.86 -20.80 -19.55
CA PRO A 237 9.95 -20.78 -20.70
C PRO A 237 10.19 -21.92 -21.70
N GLN A 238 11.37 -22.55 -21.65
CA GLN A 238 11.68 -23.72 -22.46
C GLN A 238 10.93 -24.99 -22.02
N THR A 239 10.49 -25.07 -20.75
CA THR A 239 9.75 -26.22 -20.23
C THR A 239 8.25 -25.95 -20.20
N LEU A 240 7.85 -24.74 -19.82
CA LEU A 240 6.46 -24.36 -19.63
C LEU A 240 6.10 -23.14 -20.50
N ASP A 241 5.05 -23.27 -21.30
CA ASP A 241 4.43 -22.16 -22.01
C ASP A 241 3.28 -21.61 -21.16
N VAL A 242 3.62 -20.65 -20.31
CA VAL A 242 2.69 -20.11 -19.32
C VAL A 242 1.95 -18.93 -19.91
N THR A 243 0.63 -19.06 -19.99
CA THR A 243 -0.28 -18.01 -20.46
C THR A 243 -1.21 -17.56 -19.35
N TRP A 244 -1.61 -16.30 -19.41
CA TRP A 244 -2.52 -15.69 -18.44
C TRP A 244 -3.44 -14.69 -19.13
N ARG A 245 -4.69 -14.63 -18.69
CA ARG A 245 -5.72 -13.74 -19.26
C ARG A 245 -5.88 -12.50 -18.40
N ILE A 246 -4.79 -11.74 -18.25
CA ILE A 246 -4.73 -10.60 -17.33
C ILE A 246 -5.67 -9.47 -17.73
N GLN A 247 -5.85 -9.22 -19.02
CA GLN A 247 -6.73 -8.16 -19.54
C GLN A 247 -8.18 -8.42 -19.14
N ASP A 248 -8.67 -9.64 -19.38
CA ASP A 248 -10.02 -10.05 -19.02
C ASP A 248 -10.20 -10.02 -17.49
N ALA A 249 -9.21 -10.49 -16.74
CA ALA A 249 -9.26 -10.51 -15.28
C ALA A 249 -9.30 -9.10 -14.67
N VAL A 250 -8.54 -8.14 -15.21
CA VAL A 250 -8.59 -6.74 -14.76
C VAL A 250 -9.96 -6.12 -15.02
N GLU A 251 -10.53 -6.36 -16.21
CA GLU A 251 -11.84 -5.84 -16.59
C GLU A 251 -12.96 -6.42 -15.71
N VAL A 252 -12.91 -7.71 -15.40
CA VAL A 252 -13.95 -8.39 -14.59
C VAL A 252 -13.79 -8.10 -13.09
N TYR A 253 -12.59 -8.26 -12.54
CA TYR A 253 -12.39 -8.26 -11.09
C TYR A 253 -12.00 -6.89 -10.53
N MET A 254 -11.14 -6.14 -11.24
CA MET A 254 -10.54 -4.93 -10.67
C MET A 254 -11.23 -3.65 -11.08
N LYS A 255 -11.82 -3.58 -12.29
CA LYS A 255 -12.50 -2.40 -12.80
C LYS A 255 -13.58 -1.82 -11.86
N PRO A 256 -14.50 -2.60 -11.26
CA PRO A 256 -15.52 -2.04 -10.36
C PRO A 256 -14.91 -1.29 -9.16
N PHE A 257 -13.72 -1.72 -8.76
CA PHE A 257 -12.99 -1.13 -7.65
C PHE A 257 -12.17 0.09 -8.13
N LEU A 258 -11.53 0.02 -9.30
CA LEU A 258 -10.83 1.16 -9.91
C LEU A 258 -11.78 2.33 -10.22
N ASP A 259 -12.99 2.03 -10.68
CA ASP A 259 -14.01 3.05 -10.97
C ASP A 259 -14.39 3.83 -9.71
N LYS A 260 -14.45 3.17 -8.54
CA LYS A 260 -14.67 3.83 -7.25
C LYS A 260 -13.48 4.70 -6.84
N ILE A 261 -12.26 4.24 -7.04
CA ILE A 261 -11.03 5.01 -6.74
C ILE A 261 -10.82 6.16 -7.71
N SER A 262 -11.34 6.08 -8.94
CA SER A 262 -11.17 7.11 -9.97
C SER A 262 -11.61 8.51 -9.53
N MET A 263 -12.48 8.60 -8.52
CA MET A 263 -12.89 9.84 -7.88
C MET A 263 -11.76 10.57 -7.15
N VAL A 264 -10.80 9.84 -6.59
CA VAL A 264 -9.75 10.37 -5.72
C VAL A 264 -8.35 10.28 -6.33
N ALA A 265 -8.12 9.28 -7.19
CA ALA A 265 -6.84 9.08 -7.84
C ALA A 265 -6.99 8.44 -9.22
N LYS A 266 -6.17 8.87 -10.19
CA LYS A 266 -6.08 8.19 -11.48
C LYS A 266 -5.16 6.98 -11.35
N VAL A 267 -5.65 5.83 -11.81
CA VAL A 267 -4.91 4.57 -11.76
C VAL A 267 -4.58 4.12 -13.17
N HIS A 268 -3.29 3.89 -13.43
CA HIS A 268 -2.85 3.31 -14.70
C HIS A 268 -2.48 1.84 -14.50
N VAL A 269 -3.24 0.95 -15.14
CA VAL A 269 -2.95 -0.48 -15.10
C VAL A 269 -2.00 -0.87 -16.22
N LYS A 270 -0.94 -1.60 -15.88
CA LYS A 270 0.06 -2.13 -16.80
C LYS A 270 0.25 -3.62 -16.55
N SER A 271 0.61 -4.35 -17.59
CA SER A 271 0.93 -5.78 -17.49
C SER A 271 2.22 -6.09 -18.24
N GLN A 272 3.03 -6.99 -17.70
CA GLN A 272 4.27 -7.44 -18.33
C GLN A 272 4.54 -8.92 -18.02
N VAL A 273 5.38 -9.55 -18.86
CA VAL A 273 5.86 -10.93 -18.67
C VAL A 273 7.38 -10.91 -18.68
N LEU A 274 7.99 -11.51 -17.66
CA LEU A 274 9.44 -11.63 -17.49
C LEU A 274 9.84 -13.08 -17.65
N PHE A 275 10.70 -13.34 -18.63
CA PHE A 275 11.25 -14.66 -18.90
C PHE A 275 12.64 -14.80 -18.30
N PHE A 276 13.08 -16.05 -18.07
CA PHE A 276 14.45 -16.39 -17.65
C PHE A 276 14.91 -15.70 -16.36
N THR A 277 13.97 -15.39 -15.46
CA THR A 277 14.28 -14.76 -14.17
C THR A 277 14.43 -15.85 -13.11
N PRO A 278 15.65 -16.11 -12.59
CA PRO A 278 15.87 -17.22 -11.67
C PRO A 278 15.38 -16.90 -10.27
N LEU A 279 14.80 -17.91 -9.60
CA LEU A 279 14.46 -17.84 -8.19
C LEU A 279 15.71 -18.03 -7.33
N LYS A 280 16.22 -16.94 -6.74
CA LYS A 280 17.41 -16.94 -5.87
C LYS A 280 17.04 -17.21 -4.42
N LEU A 281 16.52 -18.41 -4.14
CA LEU A 281 16.24 -18.88 -2.78
C LEU A 281 17.25 -19.94 -2.35
N THR A 282 17.51 -20.02 -1.03
CA THR A 282 18.30 -21.12 -0.50
C THR A 282 17.40 -22.35 -0.40
N ARG A 283 17.81 -23.44 -1.05
CA ARG A 283 17.05 -24.69 -1.04
C ARG A 283 16.99 -25.25 0.39
N ARG A 284 15.78 -25.25 0.97
CA ARG A 284 15.46 -25.94 2.22
C ARG A 284 14.31 -26.89 1.97
N LEU A 285 14.65 -28.17 1.78
CA LEU A 285 13.66 -29.23 1.65
C LEU A 285 13.32 -29.72 3.06
N ASP A 286 12.04 -29.71 3.42
CA ASP A 286 11.57 -30.37 4.64
C ASP A 286 11.19 -31.83 4.31
N PRO A 287 11.98 -32.83 4.76
CA PRO A 287 11.74 -34.23 4.45
C PRO A 287 10.42 -34.75 5.04
N LYS A 288 9.83 -34.09 6.05
CA LYS A 288 8.55 -34.49 6.63
C LYS A 288 7.35 -34.03 5.79
N LYS A 289 7.50 -32.91 5.07
CA LYS A 289 6.41 -32.26 4.31
C LYS A 289 6.54 -32.45 2.80
N GLY A 290 7.68 -32.95 2.31
CA GLY A 290 7.91 -33.23 0.89
C GLY A 290 7.92 -31.98 0.00
N ALA A 291 8.19 -30.81 0.57
CA ALA A 291 8.12 -29.52 -0.12
C ALA A 291 9.27 -28.60 0.27
N TYR A 292 9.57 -27.64 -0.60
CA TYR A 292 10.53 -26.58 -0.33
C TYR A 292 9.90 -25.49 0.53
N ILE A 293 10.65 -25.02 1.53
CA ILE A 293 10.20 -23.99 2.48
C ILE A 293 10.88 -22.66 2.14
N ALA A 294 10.08 -21.62 1.96
CA ALA A 294 10.56 -20.24 1.92
C ALA A 294 10.27 -19.52 3.24
N THR A 295 11.31 -18.97 3.86
CA THR A 295 11.21 -18.17 5.08
C THR A 295 11.16 -16.66 4.75
N ALA A 296 10.48 -15.88 5.60
CA ALA A 296 10.20 -14.46 5.37
C ALA A 296 11.45 -13.59 5.11
N ASP A 297 12.60 -13.94 5.69
CA ASP A 297 13.87 -13.26 5.46
C ASP A 297 14.35 -13.39 3.99
N GLN A 298 14.19 -14.56 3.40
CA GLN A 298 14.68 -14.83 2.03
C GLN A 298 13.74 -14.29 0.94
N LEU A 299 12.45 -14.16 1.25
CA LEU A 299 11.42 -13.71 0.30
C LEU A 299 11.66 -12.27 -0.21
N SER A 300 12.24 -11.41 0.63
CA SER A 300 12.63 -10.05 0.22
C SER A 300 13.69 -10.02 -0.90
N LEU A 301 14.58 -11.02 -0.96
CA LEU A 301 15.66 -11.07 -1.94
C LEU A 301 15.17 -11.34 -3.38
N ILE A 302 13.94 -11.82 -3.52
CA ILE A 302 13.29 -12.14 -4.81
C ILE A 302 12.93 -10.87 -5.58
N ILE A 303 12.77 -9.75 -4.86
CA ILE A 303 12.46 -8.46 -5.47
C ILE A 303 13.61 -7.99 -6.36
N ASN A 304 14.87 -8.25 -5.95
CA ASN A 304 16.05 -7.68 -6.61
C ASN A 304 16.18 -8.06 -8.10
N PRO A 305 16.06 -9.34 -8.52
CA PRO A 305 16.04 -9.69 -9.94
C PRO A 305 14.90 -9.05 -10.74
N ILE A 306 13.74 -8.87 -10.10
CA ILE A 306 12.53 -8.32 -10.73
C ILE A 306 12.70 -6.81 -10.93
N GLU A 307 13.19 -6.08 -9.93
CA GLU A 307 13.48 -4.64 -10.03
C GLU A 307 14.59 -4.32 -11.02
N GLY A 308 15.60 -5.19 -11.11
CA GLY A 308 16.67 -5.06 -12.08
C GLY A 308 16.24 -5.30 -13.54
N SER A 309 15.02 -5.82 -13.77
CA SER A 309 14.50 -6.05 -15.11
C SER A 309 14.06 -4.73 -15.75
N ARG A 310 14.40 -4.55 -17.04
CA ARG A 310 14.04 -3.34 -17.81
C ARG A 310 12.52 -3.22 -17.88
N GLY A 311 11.97 -2.12 -17.37
CA GLY A 311 10.53 -1.83 -17.39
C GLY A 311 9.92 -1.57 -16.01
N PHE A 312 10.56 -2.04 -14.94
CA PHE A 312 10.04 -1.93 -13.57
C PHE A 312 10.01 -0.49 -13.02
N GLN A 313 10.84 0.41 -13.56
CA GLN A 313 10.94 1.83 -13.16
C GLN A 313 10.67 2.81 -14.31
N ALA A 314 9.74 2.48 -15.21
CA ALA A 314 9.45 3.34 -16.37
C ALA A 314 8.64 4.61 -16.05
N SER A 315 8.40 4.93 -14.77
CA SER A 315 7.47 6.00 -14.36
C SER A 315 7.97 6.74 -13.12
N ILE A 316 7.70 8.05 -13.08
CA ILE A 316 7.94 8.92 -11.92
C ILE A 316 6.82 8.75 -10.88
N ARG A 317 5.68 8.18 -11.28
CA ARG A 317 4.54 7.93 -10.40
C ARG A 317 4.82 6.75 -9.46
N PRO A 318 4.26 6.75 -8.24
CA PRO A 318 4.38 5.61 -7.35
C PRO A 318 3.70 4.38 -7.99
N VAL A 319 4.33 3.22 -7.83
CA VAL A 319 3.92 1.98 -8.50
C VAL A 319 3.61 0.91 -7.46
N LEU A 320 2.47 0.23 -7.61
CA LEU A 320 2.16 -1.00 -6.90
C LEU A 320 2.39 -2.20 -7.82
N ASN A 321 3.20 -3.15 -7.37
CA ASN A 321 3.65 -4.28 -8.17
C ASN A 321 3.01 -5.58 -7.69
N PHE A 322 2.23 -6.23 -8.56
CA PHE A 322 1.63 -7.53 -8.27
C PHE A 322 2.29 -8.58 -9.14
N VAL A 323 3.01 -9.49 -8.51
CA VAL A 323 3.83 -10.47 -9.20
C VAL A 323 3.29 -11.87 -9.02
N VAL A 324 3.03 -12.57 -10.13
CA VAL A 324 2.83 -14.02 -10.12
C VAL A 324 4.17 -14.65 -10.49
N PHE A 325 4.76 -15.38 -9.57
CA PHE A 325 6.04 -16.06 -9.77
C PHE A 325 5.79 -17.56 -9.95
N VAL A 326 5.99 -18.06 -11.17
CA VAL A 326 5.91 -19.51 -11.42
C VAL A 326 7.09 -20.20 -10.77
N VAL A 327 6.81 -21.17 -9.91
CA VAL A 327 7.86 -21.89 -9.18
C VAL A 327 8.65 -22.76 -10.15
N PRO A 328 9.98 -22.61 -10.25
CA PRO A 328 10.81 -23.40 -11.15
C PRO A 328 10.90 -24.86 -10.71
N GLN A 329 11.21 -25.76 -11.64
CA GLN A 329 11.24 -27.22 -11.37
C GLN A 329 12.18 -27.58 -10.22
N ASN A 330 13.29 -26.85 -10.05
CA ASN A 330 14.28 -27.09 -9.00
C ASN A 330 13.80 -26.70 -7.58
N HIS A 331 12.71 -25.95 -7.43
CA HIS A 331 12.14 -25.55 -6.14
C HIS A 331 10.69 -26.00 -5.99
N HIS A 332 10.20 -26.87 -6.89
CA HIS A 332 8.81 -27.31 -6.86
C HIS A 332 8.60 -28.54 -5.96
N PRO A 333 7.49 -28.59 -5.19
CA PRO A 333 6.57 -27.48 -4.87
C PRO A 333 7.16 -26.57 -3.79
N LEU A 334 6.88 -25.26 -3.88
CA LEU A 334 7.33 -24.25 -2.92
C LEU A 334 6.15 -23.73 -2.09
N TYR A 335 6.29 -23.74 -0.77
CA TYR A 335 5.30 -23.18 0.14
C TYR A 335 5.95 -22.20 1.14
N ILE A 336 5.24 -21.11 1.40
CA ILE A 336 5.58 -20.16 2.46
C ILE A 336 4.97 -20.64 3.79
N TYR A 337 5.76 -20.54 4.85
CA TYR A 337 5.34 -20.81 6.22
C TYR A 337 5.42 -19.53 7.06
N ASP A 338 4.50 -19.39 8.00
CA ASP A 338 4.50 -18.29 8.95
C ASP A 338 5.55 -18.46 10.06
N GLU A 339 5.64 -17.48 10.97
CA GLU A 339 6.55 -17.54 12.12
C GLU A 339 6.17 -18.65 13.12
N GLN A 340 4.94 -19.18 13.02
CA GLN A 340 4.38 -20.24 13.84
C GLN A 340 4.60 -21.64 13.22
N GLY A 341 5.11 -21.71 11.99
CA GLY A 341 5.39 -22.95 11.27
C GLY A 341 4.19 -23.54 10.51
N GLU A 342 3.09 -22.78 10.39
CA GLU A 342 1.90 -23.15 9.63
C GLU A 342 2.04 -22.70 8.17
N GLN A 343 1.48 -23.50 7.26
CA GLN A 343 1.51 -23.21 5.83
C GLN A 343 0.52 -22.09 5.50
N LEU A 344 0.96 -21.12 4.69
CA LEU A 344 0.05 -20.11 4.16
C LEU A 344 -0.83 -20.69 3.05
N GLU A 345 -2.14 -20.56 3.22
CA GLU A 345 -3.13 -20.99 2.22
C GLU A 345 -2.95 -20.27 0.88
N THR A 346 -2.65 -18.97 0.90
CA THR A 346 -2.52 -18.16 -0.31
C THR A 346 -1.16 -18.28 -1.00
N ASN A 347 -0.17 -18.91 -0.37
CA ASN A 347 1.23 -18.97 -0.84
C ASN A 347 1.79 -17.62 -1.35
N SER A 348 1.41 -16.52 -0.68
CA SER A 348 1.72 -15.16 -1.09
C SER A 348 2.29 -14.33 0.07
N PHE A 349 3.02 -13.27 -0.26
CA PHE A 349 3.51 -12.30 0.71
C PHE A 349 3.36 -10.87 0.21
N LEU A 350 3.25 -9.93 1.16
CA LEU A 350 3.08 -8.51 0.88
C LEU A 350 4.32 -7.71 1.31
N VAL A 351 4.77 -6.82 0.42
CA VAL A 351 5.88 -5.90 0.64
C VAL A 351 5.31 -4.47 0.78
N PRO A 352 5.45 -3.84 1.96
CA PRO A 352 4.91 -2.50 2.22
C PRO A 352 5.36 -1.47 1.17
N LYS A 353 4.44 -0.65 0.67
CA LYS A 353 4.67 0.40 -0.36
C LYS A 353 5.19 -0.08 -1.71
N TRP A 354 5.38 -1.38 -1.89
CA TRP A 354 5.89 -1.95 -3.13
C TRP A 354 4.82 -2.76 -3.84
N GLY A 355 4.09 -3.62 -3.13
CA GLY A 355 3.16 -4.55 -3.77
C GLY A 355 3.11 -5.94 -3.13
N GLY A 356 2.72 -6.94 -3.90
CA GLY A 356 2.60 -8.31 -3.43
C GLY A 356 3.13 -9.33 -4.43
N VAL A 357 3.58 -10.47 -3.92
CA VAL A 357 4.13 -11.57 -4.71
C VAL A 357 3.40 -12.85 -4.34
N LEU A 358 2.97 -13.59 -5.36
CA LEU A 358 2.27 -14.87 -5.27
C LEU A 358 3.11 -15.95 -5.94
N PHE A 359 3.41 -17.04 -5.24
CA PHE A 359 4.04 -18.20 -5.87
C PHE A 359 2.99 -19.13 -6.46
N TYR A 360 3.13 -19.41 -7.75
CA TYR A 360 2.26 -20.31 -8.48
C TYR A 360 2.94 -21.67 -8.67
N ASN A 361 2.42 -22.69 -7.98
CA ASN A 361 2.86 -24.08 -8.14
C ASN A 361 2.07 -24.72 -9.29
N VAL A 362 2.76 -25.12 -10.37
CA VAL A 362 2.13 -25.87 -11.46
C VAL A 362 1.76 -27.28 -11.02
N ALA A 363 0.67 -27.84 -11.57
CA ALA A 363 0.18 -29.16 -11.16
C ALA A 363 1.15 -30.29 -11.49
N LYS A 364 1.77 -30.24 -12.68
CA LYS A 364 2.71 -31.24 -13.16
C LYS A 364 3.75 -30.58 -14.07
N PHE A 365 5.01 -31.00 -13.92
CA PHE A 365 6.07 -30.68 -14.85
C PHE A 365 6.15 -31.74 -15.96
N PRO A 366 6.62 -31.37 -17.17
CA PRO A 366 6.79 -32.32 -18.27
C PRO A 366 7.71 -33.48 -17.88
N GLU A 367 7.31 -34.70 -18.25
CA GLU A 367 8.13 -35.89 -18.08
C GLU A 367 9.06 -36.11 -19.30
N PRO A 368 10.16 -36.89 -19.15
CA PRO A 368 11.05 -37.19 -20.26
C PRO A 368 10.30 -37.92 -21.39
N GLY A 369 10.03 -37.20 -22.49
CA GLY A 369 9.27 -37.71 -23.64
C GLY A 369 8.07 -36.83 -24.04
N ASP A 370 7.66 -35.89 -23.18
CA ASP A 370 6.60 -34.95 -23.48
C ASP A 370 7.04 -33.88 -24.50
N THR A 371 6.08 -33.38 -25.28
CA THR A 371 6.30 -32.25 -26.18
C THR A 371 6.48 -30.97 -25.36
N LEU A 372 7.66 -30.37 -25.47
CA LEU A 372 7.99 -29.10 -24.84
C LEU A 372 7.78 -27.94 -25.83
N PRO A 373 7.37 -26.75 -25.36
CA PRO A 373 6.97 -26.44 -23.98
C PRO A 373 5.53 -26.90 -23.67
N GLN A 374 5.26 -27.30 -22.42
CA GLN A 374 3.91 -27.71 -22.01
C GLN A 374 3.06 -26.47 -21.71
N PRO A 375 1.85 -26.35 -22.30
CA PRO A 375 0.98 -25.21 -22.04
C PRO A 375 0.42 -25.24 -20.62
N VAL A 376 0.50 -24.12 -19.93
CA VAL A 376 -0.09 -23.91 -18.60
C VAL A 376 -0.89 -22.61 -18.63
N GLU A 377 -2.19 -22.70 -18.33
CA GLU A 377 -3.04 -21.52 -18.15
C GLU A 377 -3.14 -21.21 -16.65
N ILE A 378 -2.83 -19.97 -16.27
CA ILE A 378 -2.93 -19.52 -14.89
C ILE A 378 -4.39 -19.30 -14.51
N ASP A 379 -4.80 -19.86 -13.37
CA ASP A 379 -6.09 -19.57 -12.77
C ASP A 379 -6.14 -18.12 -12.23
N MET A 380 -6.74 -17.24 -13.02
CA MET A 380 -6.85 -15.83 -12.69
C MET A 380 -7.77 -15.57 -11.48
N HIS A 381 -8.71 -16.46 -11.17
CA HIS A 381 -9.61 -16.28 -10.03
C HIS A 381 -8.83 -16.32 -8.71
N SER A 382 -8.06 -17.40 -8.49
CA SER A 382 -7.22 -17.54 -7.29
C SER A 382 -6.16 -16.44 -7.19
N VAL A 383 -5.61 -15.99 -8.32
CA VAL A 383 -4.65 -14.88 -8.34
C VAL A 383 -5.29 -13.56 -7.91
N PHE A 384 -6.46 -13.22 -8.45
CA PHE A 384 -7.12 -11.95 -8.15
C PHE A 384 -7.75 -11.91 -6.77
N GLU A 385 -8.15 -13.05 -6.19
CA GLU A 385 -8.57 -13.12 -4.79
C GLU A 385 -7.46 -12.60 -3.85
N VAL A 386 -6.23 -13.05 -4.09
CA VAL A 386 -5.05 -12.59 -3.34
C VAL A 386 -4.70 -11.14 -3.67
N PHE A 387 -4.67 -10.78 -4.95
CA PHE A 387 -4.25 -9.43 -5.36
C PHE A 387 -5.23 -8.34 -4.92
N LEU A 388 -6.54 -8.59 -4.92
CA LEU A 388 -7.53 -7.62 -4.43
C LEU A 388 -7.39 -7.39 -2.92
N ALA A 389 -7.18 -8.46 -2.14
CA ALA A 389 -6.92 -8.34 -0.71
C ALA A 389 -5.65 -7.53 -0.44
N GLN A 390 -4.55 -7.87 -1.12
CA GLN A 390 -3.27 -7.15 -1.01
C GLN A 390 -3.40 -5.68 -1.46
N PHE A 391 -4.10 -5.42 -2.56
CA PHE A 391 -4.36 -4.08 -3.07
C PHE A 391 -5.13 -3.24 -2.05
N SER A 392 -6.22 -3.79 -1.49
CA SER A 392 -7.04 -3.11 -0.46
C SER A 392 -6.17 -2.66 0.72
N LEU A 393 -5.28 -3.54 1.18
CA LEU A 393 -4.33 -3.24 2.26
C LEU A 393 -3.32 -2.13 1.89
N LEU A 394 -2.81 -2.15 0.65
CA LEU A 394 -1.83 -1.16 0.15
C LEU A 394 -2.43 0.22 -0.11
N VAL A 395 -3.74 0.30 -0.35
CA VAL A 395 -4.45 1.59 -0.46
C VAL A 395 -5.00 2.05 0.89
N GLY A 396 -4.79 1.26 1.96
CA GLY A 396 -5.18 1.64 3.32
C GLY A 396 -6.65 1.37 3.65
N LEU A 397 -7.33 0.57 2.84
CA LEU A 397 -8.66 0.05 3.15
C LEU A 397 -8.49 -1.17 4.07
N SER A 398 -8.64 -0.95 5.38
CA SER A 398 -8.45 -1.98 6.41
C SER A 398 -9.52 -3.08 6.33
N ASP A 399 -9.06 -4.32 6.57
CA ASP A 399 -9.72 -5.59 6.23
C ASP A 399 -10.58 -6.19 7.36
N LYS A 400 -10.75 -5.51 8.50
CA LYS A 400 -11.41 -6.13 9.66
C LYS A 400 -12.91 -6.45 9.49
N ASN A 401 -13.54 -6.05 8.38
CA ASN A 401 -14.99 -6.22 8.16
C ASN A 401 -15.36 -6.83 6.79
N TYR A 402 -14.41 -7.38 6.00
CA TYR A 402 -14.74 -7.97 4.68
C TYR A 402 -15.43 -9.35 4.77
N GLU A 403 -15.85 -9.80 5.96
CA GLU A 403 -16.66 -11.02 6.15
C GLU A 403 -18.07 -10.96 5.51
N ARG A 404 -18.48 -9.85 4.87
CA ARG A 404 -19.84 -9.68 4.33
C ARG A 404 -19.95 -9.27 2.87
N ALA A 405 -18.85 -9.12 2.14
CA ALA A 405 -18.92 -8.86 0.70
C ALA A 405 -18.96 -10.19 -0.05
N VAL A 406 -20.18 -10.72 -0.25
CA VAL A 406 -20.43 -11.83 -1.16
C VAL A 406 -19.97 -11.42 -2.56
N ILE A 407 -18.83 -11.95 -3.01
CA ILE A 407 -18.41 -11.87 -4.41
C ILE A 407 -19.49 -12.62 -5.20
N GLN A 408 -20.21 -11.92 -6.07
CA GLN A 408 -21.19 -12.57 -6.94
C GLN A 408 -20.48 -13.63 -7.79
N PRO A 409 -21.07 -14.83 -7.96
CA PRO A 409 -20.44 -15.87 -8.76
C PRO A 409 -20.24 -15.39 -10.20
N VAL A 410 -19.03 -15.63 -10.71
CA VAL A 410 -18.63 -15.35 -12.09
C VAL A 410 -19.62 -16.05 -13.05
N PRO A 411 -20.08 -15.38 -14.14
CA PRO A 411 -20.98 -16.01 -15.09
C PRO A 411 -20.39 -17.29 -15.69
N SER A 412 -21.23 -18.31 -15.84
CA SER A 412 -20.90 -19.73 -16.06
C SER A 412 -20.12 -20.07 -17.34
N HIS A 413 -19.75 -19.07 -18.15
CA HIS A 413 -18.89 -19.27 -19.32
C HIS A 413 -17.39 -19.32 -18.98
N PHE A 414 -17.02 -19.02 -17.72
CA PHE A 414 -15.62 -19.11 -17.24
C PHE A 414 -15.33 -20.36 -16.38
N VAL A 415 -16.31 -21.22 -16.12
CA VAL A 415 -16.15 -22.39 -15.25
C VAL A 415 -16.00 -23.65 -16.09
N SER A 416 -14.80 -24.25 -16.06
CA SER A 416 -14.61 -25.65 -16.45
C SER A 416 -15.47 -26.52 -15.54
N ARG A 417 -16.35 -27.34 -16.15
CA ARG A 417 -17.29 -28.22 -15.46
C ARG A 417 -16.51 -29.26 -14.64
N HIS A 418 -16.26 -29.00 -13.37
CA HIS A 418 -16.15 -29.96 -12.25
C HIS A 418 -15.47 -29.31 -11.04
N CYS A 419 -16.19 -28.48 -10.27
CA CYS A 419 -15.80 -28.16 -8.90
C CYS A 419 -17.05 -27.95 -8.04
N SER A 420 -17.30 -28.87 -7.11
CA SER A 420 -18.29 -28.75 -6.04
C SER A 420 -17.74 -27.90 -4.89
N PHE A 421 -18.52 -26.92 -4.45
CA PHE A 421 -18.17 -25.91 -3.44
C PHE A 421 -18.16 -26.44 -2.00
N PRO A 422 -17.14 -26.09 -1.20
CA PRO A 422 -17.29 -25.89 0.25
C PRO A 422 -17.35 -24.40 0.59
N SER A 423 -18.12 -24.05 1.60
CA SER A 423 -18.34 -22.70 2.12
C SER A 423 -17.05 -21.98 2.53
N LEU A 424 -16.82 -20.78 1.99
CA LEU A 424 -15.69 -19.90 2.33
C LEU A 424 -15.87 -19.27 3.72
N SER A 425 -15.05 -19.75 4.66
CA SER A 425 -14.69 -19.08 5.91
C SER A 425 -13.18 -19.21 6.06
N ALA A 426 -12.41 -18.42 5.32
CA ALA A 426 -10.95 -18.47 5.36
C ALA A 426 -10.39 -17.21 6.03
N ARG A 427 -9.57 -17.43 7.07
CA ARG A 427 -8.77 -16.39 7.71
C ARG A 427 -7.65 -15.99 6.74
N HIS A 428 -7.64 -14.74 6.30
CA HIS A 428 -6.58 -14.21 5.42
C HIS A 428 -5.25 -14.09 6.17
N ASN A 429 -4.50 -15.19 6.29
CA ASN A 429 -3.12 -15.19 6.79
C ASN A 429 -2.19 -14.69 5.66
N ILE A 430 -1.94 -13.38 5.62
CA ILE A 430 -0.94 -12.76 4.72
C ILE A 430 0.35 -12.51 5.52
N VAL A 431 1.48 -13.07 5.09
CA VAL A 431 2.79 -12.77 5.68
C VAL A 431 3.29 -11.42 5.18
N LEU A 432 3.60 -10.54 6.12
CA LEU A 432 4.12 -9.20 5.89
C LEU A 432 5.61 -9.16 6.17
N ILE A 433 6.39 -8.79 5.17
CA ILE A 433 7.84 -8.72 5.29
C ILE A 433 8.25 -7.25 5.39
N TYR A 434 8.85 -6.89 6.52
CA TYR A 434 9.36 -5.54 6.75
C TYR A 434 10.85 -5.50 6.43
N HIS A 435 11.23 -4.63 5.51
CA HIS A 435 12.63 -4.31 5.27
C HIS A 435 13.19 -3.60 6.50
N LYS A 436 14.06 -4.27 7.26
CA LYS A 436 14.94 -3.58 8.20
C LYS A 436 16.03 -2.93 7.34
N PHE A 437 15.82 -1.68 6.92
CA PHE A 437 16.91 -0.87 6.38
C PHE A 437 17.98 -0.79 7.46
N ARG A 438 19.01 -1.63 7.34
CA ARG A 438 20.24 -1.52 8.12
C ARG A 438 21.09 -0.52 7.35
N GLU A 439 21.41 0.62 7.97
CA GLU A 439 22.18 1.75 7.42
C GLU A 439 23.65 1.41 7.07
N GLU A 440 24.00 0.19 6.70
CA GLU A 440 25.38 -0.21 6.45
C GLU A 440 25.56 -0.82 5.06
N ALA A 441 25.75 0.03 4.05
CA ALA A 441 26.56 -0.24 2.85
C ALA A 441 26.50 0.93 1.85
N PHE A 442 26.93 2.12 2.25
CA PHE A 442 27.20 3.23 1.32
C PHE A 442 28.68 3.60 1.30
N TRP A 443 29.55 2.59 1.25
CA TRP A 443 30.97 2.76 0.99
C TRP A 443 31.51 1.49 0.35
N TYR A 444 31.62 1.42 -0.99
CA TYR A 444 32.74 0.72 -1.65
C TYR A 444 32.85 1.14 -3.13
N ARG A 445 33.94 1.87 -3.39
CA ARG A 445 34.84 1.81 -4.56
C ARG A 445 34.24 2.06 -5.96
N VAL A 446 34.29 3.33 -6.34
CA VAL A 446 34.63 3.74 -7.70
C VAL A 446 36.12 3.42 -7.92
N VAL A 447 36.41 2.29 -8.57
CA VAL A 447 37.69 2.08 -9.27
C VAL A 447 37.38 2.34 -10.74
N ILE A 448 37.67 3.56 -11.19
CA ILE A 448 37.73 3.86 -12.62
C ILE A 448 39.13 3.49 -13.06
N ALA A 449 39.21 2.49 -13.93
CA ALA A 449 40.37 2.26 -14.78
C ALA A 449 40.53 3.45 -15.73
N GLY A 450 41.76 3.96 -15.82
CA GLY A 450 42.19 5.09 -16.64
C GLY A 450 43.59 5.49 -16.24
#